data_AF-A0A2E5IPF8-F1
#
_entry.id   AF-A0A2E5IPF8-F1
#
_cell.length_a   1.000
_cell.length_b   1.000
_cell.length_c   1.000
_cell.angle_alpha   90.00
_cell.angle_beta   90.00
_cell.angle_gamma   90.00
#
_symmetry.space_group_name_H-M   'P 1'
#
loop_
_entity.id
_entity.type
_entity.pdbx_description
1 polymer ?
#
loop_
_entity_poly.entity_id
_entity_poly.type
_entity_poly.pdbx_seq_one_letter_code
_entity_poly.pdbx_strand_id
1 'polypeptide(L)'
;MSSIRSDISPLDRFQSFIVFEPASIRISDNDILYIGNNVQTLFDESFEKVSLLQNDIKMKILLNKFEKIGNMLSLLESHDNVIITKFFDRIWRRYSYVSHLGESLFSLDVFLDFFPKFDNQSDKIVAQRIDVNLDEFDEDKDEDEDEDEDDSAAADDGNGEQ
;
A
#
# COMPACT_ATOMS: atom_id res chain seq x y z
N MET A 1 -30.93 -10.08 13.20
CA MET A 1 -29.58 -10.41 13.72
C MET A 1 -28.73 -10.78 12.52
N SER A 2 -27.93 -9.84 12.00
CA SER A 2 -27.03 -10.13 10.89
C SER A 2 -25.83 -10.91 11.43
N SER A 3 -25.62 -12.11 10.92
CA SER A 3 -24.51 -12.96 11.31
C SER A 3 -23.23 -12.35 10.75
N ILE A 4 -22.48 -11.65 11.60
CA ILE A 4 -21.08 -11.30 11.32
C ILE A 4 -20.37 -12.65 11.12
N ARG A 5 -19.93 -12.90 9.88
CA ARG A 5 -19.22 -14.13 9.51
C ARG A 5 -17.92 -14.20 10.32
N SER A 6 -17.99 -14.82 11.49
CA SER A 6 -16.81 -15.05 12.34
C SER A 6 -16.32 -16.47 12.15
N ASP A 7 -15.60 -16.70 11.07
CA ASP A 7 -14.51 -17.66 11.07
C ASP A 7 -13.26 -16.87 10.70
N ILE A 8 -12.12 -17.18 11.30
CA ILE A 8 -10.86 -16.52 11.00
C ILE A 8 -10.44 -16.95 9.58
N SER A 9 -11.02 -16.28 8.57
CA SER A 9 -10.66 -16.32 7.15
C SER A 9 -9.18 -15.96 7.02
N PRO A 10 -8.41 -16.52 6.07
CA PRO A 10 -6.96 -16.32 5.94
C PRO A 10 -6.65 -14.84 5.67
N LEU A 11 -6.59 -14.08 6.76
CA LEU A 11 -6.24 -12.67 6.91
C LEU A 11 -6.37 -11.86 5.61
N ASP A 12 -7.62 -11.46 5.31
CA ASP A 12 -8.00 -10.33 4.46
C ASP A 12 -7.09 -10.13 3.24
N ARG A 13 -7.18 -11.05 2.28
CA ARG A 13 -6.38 -11.05 1.04
C ARG A 13 -6.30 -9.66 0.37
N PHE A 14 -7.34 -8.85 0.50
CA PHE A 14 -7.43 -7.53 -0.12
C PHE A 14 -7.47 -6.41 0.92
N GLN A 15 -6.61 -5.40 0.74
CA GLN A 15 -6.47 -4.27 1.66
C GLN A 15 -6.49 -2.93 0.92
N SER A 16 -7.21 -1.95 1.46
CA SER A 16 -7.11 -0.55 1.07
C SER A 16 -6.25 0.26 2.04
N PHE A 17 -5.73 1.38 1.54
CA PHE A 17 -4.87 2.30 2.27
C PHE A 17 -5.41 3.72 2.15
N ILE A 18 -5.19 4.52 3.19
CA ILE A 18 -5.28 5.96 3.11
C ILE A 18 -3.87 6.55 2.95
N VAL A 19 -3.70 7.39 1.94
CA VAL A 19 -2.40 7.91 1.50
C VAL A 19 -2.45 9.43 1.56
N PHE A 20 -1.44 10.02 2.18
CA PHE A 20 -1.29 11.46 2.38
C PHE A 20 -0.22 12.03 1.44
N GLU A 21 -0.13 13.36 1.35
CA GLU A 21 0.99 14.00 0.65
C GLU A 21 2.33 13.77 1.36
N PRO A 22 3.44 13.73 0.60
CA PRO A 22 3.53 13.80 -0.87
C PRO A 22 3.35 12.44 -1.57
N ALA A 23 3.15 11.36 -0.81
CA ALA A 23 3.10 10.00 -1.33
C ALA A 23 1.91 9.75 -2.26
N SER A 24 0.81 10.48 -2.07
CA SER A 24 -0.40 10.41 -2.89
C SER A 24 -0.15 10.65 -4.38
N ILE A 25 0.83 11.50 -4.72
CA ILE A 25 1.22 11.82 -6.11
C ILE A 25 1.76 10.58 -6.86
N ARG A 26 2.25 9.57 -6.14
CA ARG A 26 2.82 8.34 -6.73
C ARG A 26 1.76 7.28 -7.01
N ILE A 27 0.50 7.50 -6.63
CA ILE A 27 -0.59 6.54 -6.86
C ILE A 27 -1.19 6.80 -8.24
N SER A 28 -1.28 5.77 -9.07
CA SER A 28 -1.97 5.85 -10.35
C SER A 28 -3.46 6.14 -10.16
N ASP A 29 -4.05 7.00 -10.98
CA ASP A 29 -5.49 7.30 -10.96
C ASP A 29 -6.36 6.03 -11.05
N ASN A 30 -5.89 5.00 -11.77
CA ASN A 30 -6.59 3.73 -11.89
C ASN A 30 -6.68 2.94 -10.58
N ASP A 31 -5.79 3.23 -9.64
CA ASP A 31 -5.68 2.61 -8.32
C ASP A 31 -6.37 3.44 -7.22
N ILE A 32 -6.92 4.62 -7.56
CA ILE A 32 -7.65 5.49 -6.63
C ILE A 32 -9.12 5.05 -6.54
N LEU A 33 -9.63 4.94 -5.31
CA LEU A 33 -11.06 4.73 -5.04
C LEU A 33 -11.74 6.06 -4.68
N TYR A 34 -11.13 6.84 -3.79
CA TYR A 34 -11.59 8.18 -3.42
C TYR A 34 -10.41 9.14 -3.30
N ILE A 35 -10.67 10.41 -3.58
CA ILE A 35 -9.72 11.52 -3.45
C ILE A 35 -10.43 12.75 -2.88
N GLY A 36 -9.69 13.60 -2.18
CA GLY A 36 -10.20 14.89 -1.72
C GLY A 36 -11.29 14.77 -0.65
N ASN A 37 -12.26 15.67 -0.72
CA ASN A 37 -13.40 15.71 0.21
C ASN A 37 -14.24 14.41 0.26
N ASN A 38 -14.17 13.58 -0.78
CA ASN A 38 -14.84 12.28 -0.78
C ASN A 38 -14.18 11.30 0.22
N VAL A 39 -12.87 11.46 0.48
CA VAL A 39 -12.15 10.68 1.50
C VAL A 39 -12.70 10.99 2.88
N GLN A 40 -12.84 12.28 3.22
CA GLN A 40 -13.39 12.71 4.51
C GLN A 40 -14.80 12.16 4.72
N THR A 41 -15.65 12.28 3.70
CA THR A 41 -17.04 11.75 3.76
C THR A 41 -17.07 10.25 4.02
N LEU A 42 -16.27 9.45 3.30
CA LEU A 42 -16.20 8.01 3.52
C LEU A 42 -15.64 7.68 4.90
N PHE A 43 -14.62 8.40 5.33
CA PHE A 43 -13.97 8.20 6.62
C PHE A 43 -14.93 8.46 7.78
N ASP A 44 -15.70 9.55 7.74
CA ASP A 44 -16.66 9.88 8.80
C ASP A 44 -17.80 8.85 8.88
N GLU A 45 -18.37 8.45 7.74
CA GLU A 45 -19.40 7.41 7.69
C GLU A 45 -18.87 6.07 8.22
N SER A 46 -17.62 5.76 7.89
CA SER A 46 -16.93 4.56 8.36
C SER A 46 -16.67 4.60 9.87
N PHE A 47 -16.19 5.74 10.37
CA PHE A 47 -15.88 5.94 11.78
C PHE A 47 -17.13 5.80 12.64
N GLU A 48 -18.24 6.40 12.20
CA GLU A 48 -19.54 6.25 12.87
C GLU A 48 -19.93 4.78 12.99
N LYS A 49 -19.90 4.01 11.89
CA LYS A 49 -20.24 2.57 11.89
C LYS A 49 -19.34 1.76 12.83
N VAL A 50 -18.03 1.99 12.81
CA VAL A 50 -17.08 1.28 13.68
C VAL A 50 -17.32 1.64 15.15
N SER A 51 -17.61 2.91 15.44
CA SER A 51 -17.85 3.39 16.81
C SER A 51 -19.11 2.78 17.45
N LEU A 52 -20.08 2.35 16.64
CA LEU A 52 -21.30 1.68 17.11
C LEU A 52 -21.09 0.19 17.40
N LEU A 53 -20.01 -0.41 16.89
CA LEU A 53 -19.75 -1.86 16.93
C LEU A 53 -18.63 -2.27 17.90
N GLN A 54 -18.41 -1.51 18.97
CA GLN A 54 -17.28 -1.66 19.91
C GLN A 54 -17.28 -2.94 20.78
N ASN A 55 -18.27 -3.81 20.63
CA ASN A 55 -18.41 -5.01 21.47
C ASN A 55 -17.41 -6.13 21.10
N ASP A 56 -16.84 -6.10 19.88
CA ASP A 56 -15.85 -7.07 19.39
C ASP A 56 -14.42 -6.50 19.48
N ILE A 57 -13.44 -7.33 19.86
CA ILE A 57 -12.02 -6.98 19.88
C ILE A 57 -11.50 -6.52 18.51
N LYS A 58 -11.99 -7.12 17.41
CA LYS A 58 -11.63 -6.71 16.04
C LYS A 58 -12.08 -5.28 15.76
N MET A 59 -13.29 -4.93 16.19
CA MET A 59 -13.85 -3.59 16.02
C MET A 59 -13.14 -2.56 16.90
N LYS A 60 -12.69 -2.93 18.11
CA LYS A 60 -11.83 -2.06 18.93
C LYS A 60 -10.49 -1.78 18.27
N ILE A 61 -9.86 -2.80 17.67
CA ILE A 61 -8.61 -2.62 16.91
C ILE A 61 -8.84 -1.67 15.72
N LEU A 62 -9.95 -1.86 15.01
CA LEU A 62 -10.32 -1.01 13.90
C LEU A 62 -10.60 0.42 14.36
N LEU A 63 -11.30 0.61 15.48
CA LEU A 63 -11.57 1.92 16.06
C LEU A 63 -10.28 2.68 16.39
N ASN A 64 -9.34 2.06 17.10
CA ASN A 64 -8.05 2.68 17.43
C ASN A 64 -7.28 3.11 16.17
N LYS A 65 -7.35 2.29 15.11
CA LYS A 65 -6.76 2.63 13.81
C LYS A 65 -7.45 3.85 13.20
N PHE A 66 -8.79 3.88 13.20
CA PHE A 66 -9.53 5.02 12.70
C PHE A 66 -9.24 6.28 13.52
N GLU A 67 -9.17 6.22 14.85
CA GLU A 67 -8.81 7.36 15.69
C GLU A 67 -7.43 7.92 15.30
N LYS A 68 -6.44 7.06 15.08
CA LYS A 68 -5.11 7.47 14.58
C LYS A 68 -5.22 8.20 13.24
N ILE A 69 -5.99 7.65 12.29
CA ILE A 69 -6.19 8.24 10.96
C ILE A 69 -6.96 9.56 11.04
N GLY A 70 -8.00 9.65 11.87
CA GLY A 70 -8.77 10.86 12.09
C GLY A 70 -7.91 11.98 12.68
N ASN A 71 -7.02 11.64 13.62
CA ASN A 71 -6.04 12.60 14.12
C ASN A 71 -5.12 13.11 12.99
N MET A 72 -4.60 12.22 12.13
CA MET A 72 -3.80 12.64 10.97
C MET A 72 -4.59 13.54 10.00
N LEU A 73 -5.84 13.20 9.70
CA LEU A 73 -6.72 14.02 8.84
C LEU A 73 -7.00 15.41 9.43
N SER A 74 -7.08 15.52 10.77
CA SER A 74 -7.31 16.78 11.47
C SER A 74 -6.13 17.75 11.43
N LEU A 75 -4.92 17.24 11.15
CA LEU A 75 -3.70 18.05 11.04
C LEU A 75 -3.53 18.70 9.66
N LEU A 76 -4.36 18.34 8.68
CA LEU A 76 -4.26 18.85 7.33
C LEU A 76 -5.02 20.17 7.18
N GLU A 77 -4.42 21.11 6.46
CA GLU A 77 -5.10 22.35 6.06
C GLU A 77 -6.16 22.12 4.96
N SER A 78 -5.94 21.12 4.11
CA SER A 78 -6.86 20.67 3.05
C SER A 78 -6.77 19.15 2.85
N HIS A 79 -7.87 18.55 2.40
CA HIS A 79 -7.95 17.13 2.06
C HIS A 79 -7.74 16.84 0.57
N ASP A 80 -7.55 17.86 -0.27
CA ASP A 80 -7.57 17.75 -1.75
C ASP A 80 -6.67 16.63 -2.30
N ASN A 81 -5.51 16.42 -1.66
CA ASN A 81 -4.50 15.47 -2.10
C ASN A 81 -4.42 14.21 -1.21
N VAL A 82 -5.44 13.95 -0.39
CA VAL A 82 -5.58 12.70 0.36
C VAL A 82 -6.33 11.69 -0.51
N ILE A 83 -5.83 10.45 -0.53
CA ILE A 83 -6.36 9.37 -1.35
C ILE A 83 -6.77 8.19 -0.48
N ILE A 84 -7.88 7.54 -0.81
CA ILE A 84 -8.14 6.15 -0.44
C ILE A 84 -7.96 5.30 -1.68
N THR A 85 -7.09 4.28 -1.56
CA THR A 85 -6.82 3.38 -2.67
C THR A 85 -7.94 2.37 -2.89
N LYS A 86 -8.02 1.82 -4.10
CA LYS A 86 -8.67 0.52 -4.34
C LYS A 86 -8.02 -0.56 -3.49
N PHE A 87 -8.71 -1.69 -3.38
CA PHE A 87 -8.27 -2.84 -2.63
C PHE A 87 -7.21 -3.61 -3.42
N PHE A 88 -6.01 -3.70 -2.87
CA PHE A 88 -4.91 -4.46 -3.48
C PHE A 88 -4.79 -5.83 -2.84
N ASP A 89 -4.42 -6.82 -3.65
CA ASP A 89 -4.03 -8.13 -3.14
C ASP A 89 -2.77 -7.99 -2.27
N ARG A 90 -2.76 -8.57 -1.08
CA ARG A 90 -1.62 -8.59 -0.15
C ARG A 90 -0.37 -9.19 -0.79
N ILE A 91 -0.50 -10.05 -1.81
CA ILE A 91 0.64 -10.57 -2.58
C ILE A 91 1.45 -9.42 -3.20
N TRP A 92 0.81 -8.32 -3.59
CA TRP A 92 1.47 -7.16 -4.16
C TRP A 92 2.20 -6.27 -3.15
N ARG A 93 2.06 -6.52 -1.84
CA ARG A 93 2.92 -5.87 -0.81
C ARG A 93 4.40 -6.27 -0.93
N ARG A 94 4.70 -7.39 -1.60
CA ARG A 94 6.09 -7.80 -1.87
C ARG A 94 6.76 -6.94 -2.93
N TYR A 95 5.98 -6.26 -3.77
CA TYR A 95 6.48 -5.19 -4.61
C TYR A 95 6.42 -3.91 -3.79
N SER A 96 7.55 -3.24 -3.60
CA SER A 96 7.76 -2.06 -2.72
C SER A 96 6.86 -0.84 -2.99
N TYR A 97 5.83 -0.98 -3.83
CA TYR A 97 5.09 0.11 -4.44
C TYR A 97 3.95 0.66 -3.57
N VAL A 98 3.31 -0.13 -2.69
CA VAL A 98 2.07 0.33 -2.01
C VAL A 98 2.17 0.36 -0.48
N SER A 99 2.87 -0.59 0.15
CA SER A 99 2.93 -0.69 1.62
C SER A 99 3.70 0.43 2.32
N HIS A 100 4.50 1.20 1.59
CA HIS A 100 5.25 2.34 2.12
C HIS A 100 4.56 3.69 1.89
N LEU A 101 3.45 3.72 1.14
CA LEU A 101 2.85 4.97 0.70
C LEU A 101 1.77 5.50 1.66
N GLY A 102 1.17 4.66 2.50
CA GLY A 102 0.12 5.11 3.41
C GLY A 102 -0.25 4.14 4.52
N GLU A 103 -1.29 4.50 5.25
CA GLU A 103 -1.77 3.77 6.42
C GLU A 103 -2.88 2.80 6.00
N SER A 104 -2.82 1.55 6.49
CA SER A 104 -3.85 0.54 6.20
C SER A 104 -5.20 1.01 6.74
N LEU A 105 -6.22 1.05 5.89
CA LEU A 105 -7.59 1.48 6.24
C LEU A 105 -8.51 0.27 6.47
N PHE A 106 -8.98 -0.38 5.40
CA PHE A 106 -9.95 -1.49 5.46
C PHE A 106 -9.45 -2.79 4.84
N SER A 107 -9.90 -3.91 5.40
CA SER A 107 -10.00 -5.13 4.61
C SER A 107 -11.25 -5.08 3.73
N LEU A 108 -11.20 -5.78 2.59
CA LEU A 108 -12.33 -5.83 1.68
C LEU A 108 -13.61 -6.34 2.36
N ASP A 109 -13.49 -7.40 3.17
CA ASP A 109 -14.63 -8.00 3.87
C ASP A 109 -15.33 -6.98 4.79
N VAL A 110 -14.56 -6.24 5.60
CA VAL A 110 -15.11 -5.20 6.49
C VAL A 110 -15.73 -4.05 5.70
N PHE A 111 -15.11 -3.66 4.59
CA PHE A 111 -15.65 -2.62 3.74
C PHE A 111 -16.99 -3.02 3.12
N LEU A 112 -17.13 -4.26 2.64
CA LEU A 112 -18.37 -4.76 2.08
C LEU A 112 -19.47 -4.91 3.14
N ASP A 113 -19.11 -5.29 4.37
CA ASP A 113 -20.06 -5.29 5.51
C ASP A 113 -20.63 -3.89 5.78
N PHE A 114 -19.81 -2.84 5.67
CA PHE A 114 -20.25 -1.45 5.87
C PHE A 114 -20.92 -0.84 4.65
N PHE A 115 -20.56 -1.28 3.44
CA PHE A 115 -21.01 -0.71 2.17
C PHE A 115 -21.45 -1.81 1.19
N PRO A 116 -22.55 -2.53 1.49
CA PRO A 116 -22.98 -3.69 0.69
C PRO A 116 -23.39 -3.34 -0.75
N LYS A 117 -23.59 -2.05 -1.05
CA LYS A 117 -23.81 -1.56 -2.42
C LYS A 117 -22.66 -1.92 -3.38
N PHE A 118 -21.49 -2.25 -2.86
CA PHE A 118 -20.30 -2.60 -3.64
C PHE A 118 -20.08 -4.12 -3.82
N ASP A 119 -20.92 -4.98 -3.25
CA ASP A 119 -20.77 -6.45 -3.33
C ASP A 119 -20.66 -6.98 -4.77
N ASN A 120 -21.40 -6.36 -5.69
CA ASN A 120 -21.42 -6.74 -7.11
C ASN A 120 -20.57 -5.81 -7.99
N GLN A 121 -19.64 -5.06 -7.40
CA GLN A 121 -18.81 -4.06 -8.08
C GLN A 121 -17.32 -4.28 -7.85
N SER A 122 -16.88 -5.54 -7.83
CA SER A 122 -15.47 -5.93 -7.64
C SER A 122 -14.52 -5.14 -8.53
N ASP A 123 -14.88 -4.96 -9.80
CA ASP A 123 -14.02 -4.35 -10.82
C ASP A 123 -13.79 -2.85 -10.57
N LYS A 124 -14.66 -2.23 -9.77
CA LYS A 124 -14.55 -0.81 -9.39
C LYS A 124 -13.75 -0.60 -8.12
N ILE A 125 -13.79 -1.56 -7.20
CA ILE A 125 -13.22 -1.42 -5.87
C ILE A 125 -11.90 -2.17 -5.69
N VAL A 126 -11.68 -3.25 -6.45
CA VAL A 126 -10.44 -4.03 -6.44
C VAL A 126 -9.51 -3.51 -7.53
N ALA A 127 -8.25 -3.30 -7.19
CA ALA A 127 -7.24 -2.92 -8.18
C ALA A 127 -6.99 -4.11 -9.12
N GLN A 128 -7.10 -3.87 -10.43
CA GLN A 128 -6.83 -4.87 -11.46
C GLN A 128 -5.43 -4.60 -12.04
N ARG A 129 -4.38 -5.05 -11.35
CA ARG A 129 -3.07 -5.18 -11.99
C ARG A 129 -3.08 -6.50 -12.74
N ILE A 130 -3.53 -6.46 -13.98
CA ILE A 130 -3.08 -7.44 -14.97
C ILE A 130 -1.59 -7.18 -15.14
N ASP A 131 -0.76 -8.22 -15.15
CA ASP A 131 0.67 -8.17 -15.49
C ASP A 131 0.88 -7.59 -16.90
N VAL A 132 0.67 -6.28 -17.07
CA VAL A 132 0.93 -5.55 -18.30
C VAL A 132 2.13 -4.66 -17.99
N ASN A 133 3.28 -5.10 -18.49
CA ASN A 133 4.63 -4.55 -18.36
C ASN A 133 5.46 -5.15 -17.20
N LEU A 134 5.76 -6.44 -17.35
CA LEU A 134 7.02 -7.03 -16.88
C LEU A 134 8.16 -6.86 -17.92
N ASP A 135 8.04 -5.89 -18.84
CA ASP A 135 9.01 -5.63 -19.92
C ASP A 135 9.75 -4.27 -19.74
N GLU A 136 9.92 -3.77 -18.51
CA GLU A 136 10.77 -2.59 -18.23
C GLU A 136 11.74 -2.82 -17.06
N PHE A 137 12.17 -4.07 -16.85
CA PHE A 137 13.31 -4.41 -15.98
C PHE A 137 14.32 -5.28 -16.72
N ASP A 138 14.66 -4.86 -17.94
CA ASP A 138 15.81 -5.43 -18.65
C ASP A 138 16.42 -4.35 -19.55
N GLU A 139 17.10 -3.39 -18.93
CA GLU A 139 18.20 -2.64 -19.55
C GLU A 139 19.08 -1.99 -18.45
N ASP A 140 19.39 -2.73 -17.38
CA ASP A 140 20.68 -2.57 -16.71
C ASP A 140 21.70 -3.25 -17.63
N LYS A 141 22.11 -2.54 -18.69
CA LYS A 141 23.37 -2.86 -19.37
C LYS A 141 24.48 -2.48 -18.41
N ASP A 142 24.89 -3.46 -17.61
CA ASP A 142 26.25 -3.53 -17.10
C ASP A 142 27.18 -3.58 -18.32
N GLU A 143 27.58 -2.40 -18.81
CA GLU A 143 28.76 -2.26 -19.67
C GLU A 143 29.98 -2.33 -18.74
N ASP A 144 30.37 -3.57 -18.43
CA ASP A 144 31.71 -3.90 -17.96
C ASP A 144 32.72 -3.51 -19.06
N GLU A 145 33.25 -2.29 -19.00
CA GLU A 145 34.47 -1.92 -19.73
C GLU A 145 35.69 -2.45 -18.95
N ASP A 146 36.00 -3.73 -19.17
CA ASP A 146 37.30 -4.32 -18.89
C ASP A 146 38.33 -3.79 -19.92
N GLU A 147 39.07 -2.74 -19.58
CA GLU A 147 40.34 -2.42 -20.25
C GLU A 147 41.52 -2.87 -19.37
N ASP A 148 41.86 -4.15 -19.50
CA ASP A 148 43.18 -4.67 -19.15
C ASP A 148 44.21 -4.16 -20.17
N GLU A 149 45.01 -3.15 -19.79
CA GLU A 149 46.34 -2.94 -20.39
C GLU A 149 47.42 -3.43 -19.41
N ASP A 150 47.86 -4.66 -19.69
CA ASP A 150 49.11 -5.26 -19.26
C ASP A 150 50.30 -4.46 -19.82
N ASP A 151 51.17 -3.94 -18.96
CA ASP A 151 52.56 -3.68 -19.36
C ASP A 151 53.54 -4.09 -18.26
N SER A 152 53.95 -5.35 -18.40
CA SER A 152 55.07 -5.99 -17.73
C SER A 152 56.39 -5.20 -17.80
N ALA A 153 57.07 -5.05 -16.66
CA ALA A 153 58.54 -4.98 -16.63
C ALA A 153 59.10 -5.40 -15.26
N ALA A 154 59.68 -6.60 -15.23
CA ALA A 154 60.36 -7.22 -14.10
C ALA A 154 61.81 -6.72 -13.92
N ALA A 155 62.27 -6.69 -12.67
CA ALA A 155 63.64 -6.98 -12.19
C ALA A 155 63.59 -6.94 -10.65
N ASP A 156 63.53 -8.05 -9.92
CA ASP A 156 64.60 -9.01 -9.60
C ASP A 156 65.89 -8.38 -9.06
N ASP A 157 66.02 -8.38 -7.72
CA ASP A 157 67.19 -8.75 -6.89
C ASP A 157 66.85 -8.27 -5.46
N GLY A 158 66.96 -8.98 -4.33
CA GLY A 158 67.85 -10.05 -3.94
C GLY A 158 68.08 -9.89 -2.42
N ASN A 159 67.55 -10.83 -1.63
CA ASN A 159 68.03 -11.40 -0.37
C ASN A 159 68.82 -10.53 0.66
N GLY A 160 68.45 -10.62 1.95
CA GLY A 160 69.42 -10.31 3.02
C GLY A 160 68.84 -10.02 4.41
N GLU A 161 68.94 -11.01 5.28
CA GLU A 161 68.78 -10.95 6.74
C GLU A 161 69.47 -9.74 7.39
N GLN A 162 68.81 -9.15 8.40
CA GLN A 162 69.40 -8.78 9.69
C GLN A 162 68.33 -8.52 10.75
#